data_AF-A0A964LB08-F1
#
_entry.id   AF-A0A964LB08-F1
#
_cell.length_a   1.000
_cell.length_b   1.000
_cell.length_c   1.000
_cell.angle_alpha   90.00
_cell.angle_beta   90.00
_cell.angle_gamma   90.00
#
_symmetry.space_group_name_H-M   'P 1'
#
loop_
_entity.id
_entity.type
_entity.pdbx_description
1 polymer ?
#
loop_
_entity_poly.entity_id
_entity_poly.type
_entity_poly.pdbx_seq_one_letter_code
_entity_poly.pdbx_strand_id
1 'polypeptide(L)'
;MQIELYCDCCACRFVAPPEASANEVIDRMFETGPWYALGDGETFEDMIFTSLTQDGHIGCPECGEAVAVSEESLGRVAMSMLAQL
;
A
#
# COMPACT_ATOMS: atom_id res chain seq x y z
N MET A 1 8.00 -4.75 -11.32
CA MET A 1 7.32 -5.16 -10.07
C MET A 1 6.63 -3.94 -9.51
N GLN A 2 5.36 -4.03 -9.11
CA GLN A 2 4.58 -2.91 -8.60
C GLN A 2 3.73 -3.37 -7.42
N ILE A 3 3.59 -2.48 -6.42
CA ILE A 3 2.66 -2.63 -5.31
C ILE A 3 1.36 -1.92 -5.70
N GLU A 4 0.23 -2.56 -5.42
CA GLU A 4 -1.11 -2.02 -5.58
C GLU A 4 -1.82 -1.90 -4.23
N LEU A 5 -2.46 -0.75 -4.02
CA LEU A 5 -3.44 -0.52 -2.96
C LEU A 5 -4.82 -0.42 -3.59
N TYR A 6 -5.76 -1.24 -3.15
CA TYR A 6 -7.12 -1.29 -3.69
C TYR A 6 -8.18 -1.28 -2.58
N CYS A 7 -9.16 -0.38 -2.68
CA CYS A 7 -10.33 -0.37 -1.81
C CYS A 7 -11.53 -1.03 -2.50
N ASP A 8 -12.12 -2.05 -1.89
CA ASP A 8 -13.28 -2.76 -2.44
C ASP A 8 -14.57 -1.91 -2.40
N CYS A 9 -14.68 -1.03 -1.39
CA CYS A 9 -15.84 -0.15 -1.20
C CYS A 9 -15.89 1.02 -2.19
N CYS A 10 -14.76 1.70 -2.38
CA CYS A 10 -14.68 2.89 -3.23
C CYS A 10 -14.13 2.62 -4.64
N ALA A 11 -13.66 1.39 -4.90
CA ALA A 11 -12.94 1.01 -6.11
C ALA A 11 -11.70 1.89 -6.39
N CYS A 12 -11.15 2.52 -5.35
CA CYS A 12 -9.94 3.34 -5.45
C CYS A 12 -8.73 2.44 -5.61
N ARG A 13 -7.88 2.78 -6.56
CA ARG A 13 -6.65 2.05 -6.86
C ARG A 13 -5.46 2.99 -6.87
N PHE A 14 -4.37 2.58 -6.23
CA PHE A 14 -3.08 3.24 -6.33
C PHE A 14 -2.00 2.22 -6.63
N VAL A 15 -1.14 2.51 -7.61
CA VAL A 15 -0.09 1.61 -8.05
C VAL A 15 1.22 2.36 -8.20
N ALA A 16 2.28 1.85 -7.56
CA ALA A 16 3.62 2.36 -7.69
C ALA A 16 4.68 1.26 -7.53
N PRO A 17 5.90 1.46 -8.06
CA PRO A 17 7.04 0.57 -7.80
C PRO A 17 7.38 0.52 -6.30
N PRO A 18 7.81 -0.64 -5.76
CA PRO A 18 8.24 -0.75 -4.36
C PRO A 18 9.43 0.16 -4.04
N GLU A 19 10.33 0.33 -5.02
CA GLU A 19 11.54 1.14 -4.95
C GLU A 19 11.29 2.64 -5.14
N ALA A 20 10.04 3.04 -5.42
CA ALA A 20 9.70 4.45 -5.60
C ALA A 20 9.96 5.19 -4.28
N SER A 21 10.62 6.35 -4.39
CA SER A 21 10.93 7.16 -3.21
C SER A 21 9.65 7.69 -2.56
N ALA A 22 9.66 7.86 -1.24
CA ALA A 22 8.49 8.38 -0.52
C ALA A 22 7.99 9.72 -1.08
N ASN A 23 8.89 10.61 -1.49
CA ASN A 23 8.51 11.87 -2.14
C ASN A 23 7.78 11.65 -3.46
N GLU A 24 8.24 10.75 -4.33
CA GLU A 24 7.57 10.45 -5.60
C GLU A 24 6.23 9.76 -5.37
N VAL A 25 6.13 8.90 -4.37
CA VAL A 25 4.87 8.25 -3.97
C VAL A 25 3.88 9.31 -3.51
N ILE A 26 4.29 10.19 -2.60
CA ILE A 26 3.46 11.27 -2.06
C ILE A 26 3.02 12.22 -3.18
N ASP A 27 3.91 12.61 -4.09
CA ASP A 27 3.58 13.48 -5.23
C ASP A 27 2.53 12.82 -6.13
N ARG A 28 2.73 11.54 -6.49
CA ARG A 28 1.74 10.76 -7.26
C ARG A 28 0.41 10.61 -6.52
N MET A 29 0.44 10.48 -5.20
CA MET A 29 -0.77 10.47 -4.37
C MET A 29 -1.48 11.82 -4.54
N PHE A 30 -0.83 12.95 -4.26
CA PHE A 30 -1.45 14.28 -4.46
C PHE A 30 -2.02 14.51 -5.87
N GLU A 31 -1.36 14.02 -6.92
CA GLU A 31 -1.84 14.14 -8.29
C GLU A 31 -3.03 13.21 -8.61
N THR A 32 -3.08 12.02 -8.02
CA THR A 32 -4.03 10.95 -8.39
C THR A 32 -5.18 10.78 -7.38
N GLY A 33 -5.08 11.36 -6.17
CA GLY A 33 -6.13 11.35 -5.16
C GLY A 33 -5.62 11.27 -3.71
N PRO A 34 -6.52 11.35 -2.72
CA PRO A 34 -6.17 11.70 -1.35
C PRO A 34 -5.46 10.63 -0.49
N TRP A 35 -4.54 9.84 -1.03
CA TRP A 35 -3.79 8.85 -0.27
C TRP A 35 -2.77 9.56 0.65
N TYR A 36 -3.19 9.95 1.85
CA TYR A 36 -2.34 10.68 2.81
C TYR A 36 -1.95 9.84 4.03
N ALA A 37 -2.18 8.52 3.98
CA ALA A 37 -2.23 7.66 5.16
C ALA A 37 -1.06 6.66 5.27
N LEU A 38 -0.03 6.80 4.45
CA LEU A 38 1.15 5.96 4.59
C LEU A 38 2.08 6.53 5.65
N GLY A 39 2.66 5.62 6.44
CA GLY A 39 3.61 5.93 7.49
C GLY A 39 4.93 6.45 6.95
N ASP A 40 5.85 6.74 7.86
CA ASP A 40 7.20 7.16 7.48
C ASP A 40 7.95 6.02 6.78
N GLY A 41 8.77 6.39 5.79
CA GLY A 41 9.65 5.45 5.13
C GLY A 41 10.45 6.06 3.98
N GLU A 42 11.52 5.39 3.57
CA GLU A 42 12.37 5.84 2.45
C GLU A 42 11.75 5.50 1.08
N THR A 43 11.04 4.37 1.02
CA THR A 43 10.45 3.82 -0.21
C THR A 43 8.97 3.48 -0.01
N PHE A 44 8.26 3.25 -1.12
CA PHE A 44 6.84 2.85 -1.07
C PHE A 44 6.61 1.59 -0.23
N GLU A 45 7.49 0.60 -0.35
CA GLU A 45 7.45 -0.64 0.43
C GLU A 45 7.64 -0.35 1.93
N ASP A 46 8.60 0.48 2.30
CA ASP A 46 8.90 0.82 3.69
C ASP A 46 7.73 1.59 4.33
N MET A 47 7.15 2.54 3.60
CA MET A 47 5.97 3.28 4.02
C MET A 47 4.76 2.36 4.29
N ILE A 48 4.53 1.36 3.41
CA ILE A 48 3.47 0.36 3.59
C ILE A 48 3.76 -0.52 4.80
N PHE A 49 5.00 -1.01 4.94
CA PHE A 49 5.40 -1.86 6.05
C PHE A 49 5.26 -1.14 7.39
N THR A 50 5.69 0.12 7.46
CA THR A 50 5.53 0.99 8.62
C THR A 50 4.05 1.17 8.98
N SER A 51 3.19 1.53 8.01
CA SER A 51 1.74 1.63 8.25
C SER A 51 1.13 0.33 8.79
N LEU A 52 1.44 -0.81 8.17
CA LEU A 52 0.92 -2.10 8.62
C LEU A 52 1.47 -2.50 9.99
N THR A 53 2.68 -2.09 10.34
CA THR A 53 3.29 -2.39 11.65
C THR A 53 2.76 -1.48 12.75
N GLN A 54 2.50 -0.21 12.45
CA GLN A 54 2.02 0.79 13.42
C GLN A 54 0.51 0.72 13.63
N ASP A 55 -0.27 0.68 12.55
CA ASP A 55 -1.72 0.80 12.56
C ASP A 55 -2.44 -0.51 12.24
N GLY A 56 -1.71 -1.55 11.80
CA GLY A 56 -2.27 -2.85 11.44
C GLY A 56 -3.02 -2.90 10.12
N HIS A 57 -3.24 -1.75 9.47
CA HIS A 57 -3.95 -1.62 8.20
C HIS A 57 -3.61 -0.30 7.51
N ILE A 58 -3.92 -0.20 6.22
CA ILE A 58 -3.87 1.07 5.47
C ILE A 58 -5.31 1.48 5.17
N GLY A 59 -5.69 2.70 5.53
CA GLY A 59 -7.04 3.21 5.32
C GLY A 59 -7.25 3.77 3.92
N CYS A 60 -8.42 3.51 3.33
CA CYS A 60 -8.87 4.16 2.12
C CYS A 60 -9.12 5.63 2.42
N PRO A 61 -8.65 6.56 1.57
CA PRO A 61 -8.81 7.97 1.88
C PRO A 61 -10.24 8.50 1.70
N GLU A 62 -11.11 7.74 1.04
CA GLU A 62 -12.51 8.11 0.80
C GLU A 62 -13.45 7.61 1.90
N CYS A 63 -13.36 6.31 2.25
CA CYS A 63 -14.26 5.68 3.23
C CYS A 63 -13.59 5.33 4.58
N GLY A 64 -12.26 5.39 4.67
CA GLY A 64 -11.52 5.00 5.87
C GLY A 64 -11.40 3.49 6.09
N GLU A 65 -12.02 2.64 5.26
CA GLU A 65 -11.90 1.19 5.37
C GLU A 65 -10.51 0.69 4.96
N ALA A 66 -10.12 -0.47 5.48
CA ALA A 66 -8.86 -1.09 5.14
C ALA A 66 -8.78 -1.41 3.63
N VAL A 67 -7.72 -0.94 2.97
CA VAL A 67 -7.41 -1.29 1.59
C VAL A 67 -6.69 -2.63 1.53
N ALA A 68 -6.96 -3.39 0.47
CA ALA A 68 -6.16 -4.54 0.12
C ALA A 68 -4.81 -4.07 -0.43
N VAL A 69 -3.72 -4.60 0.14
CA VAL A 69 -2.37 -4.43 -0.40
C VAL A 69 -2.05 -5.69 -1.20
N SER A 70 -1.86 -5.53 -2.50
CA SER A 70 -1.45 -6.60 -3.38
C SER A 70 -0.21 -6.15 -4.14
N GLU A 71 0.92 -6.80 -3.92
CA GLU A 71 1.93 -6.74 -4.97
C GLU A 71 1.52 -7.74 -6.04
N GLU A 72 1.55 -7.31 -7.29
CA GLU A 72 1.57 -8.23 -8.43
C GLU A 72 2.84 -9.13 -8.40
N SER A 73 3.64 -9.08 -7.32
CA SER A 73 4.77 -9.95 -6.98
C SER A 73 4.91 -10.36 -5.48
N LEU A 74 3.97 -10.07 -4.55
CA LEU A 74 3.97 -10.65 -3.16
C LEU A 74 3.43 -12.06 -3.10
N GLY A 75 2.82 -12.53 -4.20
CA GLY A 75 2.24 -13.86 -4.30
C GLY A 75 3.26 -15.02 -4.18
N ARG A 76 4.57 -14.74 -4.07
CA ARG A 76 5.59 -15.80 -3.91
C ARG A 76 6.21 -15.91 -2.52
N VAL A 77 5.98 -14.96 -1.60
CA VAL A 77 6.55 -15.00 -0.25
C VAL A 77 5.48 -14.96 0.85
N ALA A 78 4.44 -14.13 0.73
CA ALA A 78 3.38 -14.05 1.75
C ALA A 78 2.44 -15.28 1.76
N MET A 79 2.21 -15.90 0.59
CA MET A 79 1.43 -17.14 0.45
C MET A 79 2.21 -18.41 0.90
N SER A 80 3.51 -18.29 1.19
CA SER A 80 4.35 -19.39 1.67
C SER A 80 4.32 -19.53 3.20
N MET A 81 3.87 -18.50 3.92
CA MET A 81 3.79 -18.49 5.39
C MET A 81 2.38 -18.74 5.93
N LEU A 82 1.32 -18.51 5.14
CA LEU A 82 -0.05 -18.85 5.53
C LEU A 82 -0.48 -20.28 5.12
N ALA A 83 0.29 -20.97 4.28
CA ALA A 83 0.01 -22.34 3.84
C ALA A 83 0.68 -23.43 4.72
N GLN A 84 1.26 -23.07 5.88
CA GLN A 84 1.89 -23.99 6.83
C GLN A 84 1.15 -24.09 8.18
N LEU A 85 -0.11 -23.65 8.25
CA LEU A 85 -1.01 -23.98 9.36
C LEU A 85 -1.91 -25.17 9.00
#